data_AF-A0A2D8JLX2-F1
#
_entry.id   AF-A0A2D8JLX2-F1
#
_cell.length_a   1.000
_cell.length_b   1.000
_cell.length_c   1.000
_cell.angle_alpha   90.00
_cell.angle_beta   90.00
_cell.angle_gamma   90.00
#
_symmetry.space_group_name_H-M   'P 1'
#
loop_
_entity.id
_entity.type
_entity.pdbx_description
1 polymer ?
#
loop_
_entity_poly.entity_id
_entity_poly.type
_entity_poly.pdbx_seq_one_letter_code
_entity_poly.pdbx_strand_id
1 'polypeptide(L)'
;MLKYKFYFLLFLLFQACTPMHKITYLNNDIKSEWNISPIPPKHHLEIGDILMVRVISRNEELNNLFNIETNTNSSNARLTAASLYLNGFTISQEGTIDIPNVGEVYVLNQTLEEAEKTILDVAENYLINPFVIVKLANFEFTILGEINMPGKYPVYQEGVTIYDAIAMAGDINDYGNLKKVKIIRSSKNKKQVYNLDLTKGNIINSEFYYLRNNDLIYIQPLRYKGLRKSQSQILLSTLTTVAILVNLYLRIIE
;
A
#
# COMPACT_ATOMS: atom_id res chain seq x y z
N MET A 1 25.70 52.43 -4.16
CA MET A 1 25.89 51.02 -4.57
C MET A 1 25.41 50.01 -3.53
N LEU A 2 25.61 50.24 -2.22
CA LEU A 2 25.25 49.28 -1.16
C LEU A 2 23.73 49.00 -1.04
N LYS A 3 22.87 50.02 -1.21
CA LYS A 3 21.41 49.88 -1.19
C LYS A 3 20.87 48.92 -2.26
N TYR A 4 21.39 48.99 -3.49
CA TYR A 4 20.96 48.09 -4.58
C TYR A 4 21.40 46.64 -4.35
N LYS A 5 22.56 46.41 -3.71
CA LYS A 5 23.00 45.05 -3.32
C LYS A 5 22.11 44.44 -2.24
N PHE A 6 21.58 45.26 -1.32
CA PHE A 6 20.62 44.81 -0.30
C PHE A 6 19.27 44.40 -0.91
N TYR A 7 18.72 45.20 -1.84
CA TYR A 7 17.50 44.84 -2.55
C TYR A 7 17.66 43.57 -3.42
N PHE A 8 18.83 43.37 -4.02
CA PHE A 8 19.13 42.17 -4.79
C PHE A 8 19.20 40.91 -3.91
N LEU A 9 19.81 40.99 -2.72
CA LEU A 9 19.83 39.90 -1.75
C LEU A 9 18.41 39.56 -1.25
N LEU A 10 17.59 40.57 -1.00
CA LEU A 10 16.20 40.40 -0.58
C LEU A 10 15.37 39.71 -1.66
N PHE A 11 15.55 40.07 -2.94
CA PHE A 11 14.87 39.43 -4.07
C PHE A 11 15.23 37.94 -4.23
N LEU A 12 16.47 37.57 -3.94
CA LEU A 12 16.96 36.18 -4.00
C LEU A 12 16.31 35.28 -2.93
N LEU A 13 15.92 35.85 -1.78
CA LEU A 13 15.22 35.12 -0.70
C LEU A 13 13.76 34.76 -1.07
N PHE A 14 13.11 35.49 -1.97
CA PHE A 14 11.74 35.21 -2.40
C PHE A 14 11.63 34.06 -3.42
N GLN A 15 12.73 33.56 -3.98
CA GLN A 15 12.74 32.47 -4.96
C GLN A 15 12.82 31.07 -4.33
N ALA A 16 12.82 30.95 -2.99
CA ALA A 16 13.03 29.68 -2.30
C ALA A 16 11.77 28.81 -2.08
N CYS A 17 10.57 29.28 -2.48
CA CYS A 17 9.33 28.57 -2.23
C CYS A 17 9.09 27.41 -3.21
N THR A 18 8.75 26.23 -2.68
CA THR A 18 8.22 25.13 -3.49
C THR A 18 6.75 25.38 -3.84
N PRO A 19 6.33 25.29 -5.11
CA PRO A 19 4.95 25.57 -5.48
C PRO A 19 3.99 24.46 -4.98
N MET A 20 2.86 24.87 -4.41
CA MET A 20 1.87 24.01 -3.74
C MET A 20 1.37 22.82 -4.60
N HIS A 21 1.21 23.02 -5.91
CA HIS A 21 0.77 21.95 -6.84
C HIS A 21 1.70 20.73 -6.93
N LYS A 22 2.91 20.77 -6.33
CA LYS A 22 3.85 19.64 -6.30
C LYS A 22 3.70 18.75 -5.07
N ILE A 23 2.97 19.21 -4.06
CA ILE A 23 2.86 18.58 -2.73
C ILE A 23 1.41 18.30 -2.33
N THR A 24 0.45 18.54 -3.22
CA THR A 24 -0.97 18.27 -2.99
C THR A 24 -1.44 17.16 -3.91
N TYR A 25 -2.30 16.28 -3.40
CA TYR A 25 -2.93 15.20 -4.16
C TYR A 25 -3.96 15.73 -5.16
N LEU A 26 -4.10 15.07 -6.31
CA LEU A 26 -5.24 15.28 -7.23
C LEU A 26 -5.49 16.75 -7.67
N ASN A 27 -4.44 17.49 -8.05
CA ASN A 27 -4.49 18.93 -8.30
C ASN A 27 -5.18 19.38 -9.60
N ASN A 28 -5.46 18.46 -10.52
CA ASN A 28 -6.11 18.81 -11.78
C ASN A 28 -7.63 18.86 -11.60
N ASP A 29 -8.31 19.74 -12.35
CA ASP A 29 -9.77 19.85 -12.40
C ASP A 29 -10.41 18.48 -12.61
N ILE A 30 -10.83 17.90 -11.50
CA ILE A 30 -11.61 16.68 -11.42
C ILE A 30 -12.95 17.02 -12.09
N LYS A 31 -13.21 16.46 -13.28
CA LYS A 31 -14.56 16.54 -13.87
C LYS A 31 -15.54 15.99 -12.82
N SER A 32 -16.64 16.71 -12.57
CA SER A 32 -17.57 16.44 -11.46
C SER A 32 -18.23 15.06 -11.50
N GLU A 33 -18.15 14.37 -12.63
CA GLU A 33 -18.64 13.02 -12.82
C GLU A 33 -17.49 12.11 -13.27
N TRP A 34 -17.18 11.13 -12.43
CA TRP A 34 -16.38 9.98 -12.81
C TRP A 34 -17.34 8.87 -13.22
N ASN A 35 -17.12 8.26 -14.37
CA ASN A 35 -17.76 6.99 -14.66
C ASN A 35 -17.30 6.00 -13.58
N ILE A 36 -18.21 5.59 -12.70
CA ILE A 36 -17.90 4.60 -11.68
C ILE A 36 -17.61 3.28 -12.39
N SER A 37 -16.33 2.87 -12.38
CA SER A 37 -15.77 1.51 -12.39
C SER A 37 -14.50 1.41 -13.26
N PRO A 38 -13.51 0.64 -12.82
CA PRO A 38 -13.64 -0.80 -12.93
C PRO A 38 -13.80 -1.42 -11.55
N ILE A 39 -14.75 -2.34 -11.41
CA ILE A 39 -14.74 -3.40 -10.40
C ILE A 39 -13.27 -3.81 -10.17
N PRO A 40 -12.80 -3.92 -8.91
CA PRO A 40 -11.41 -4.27 -8.64
C PRO A 40 -11.01 -5.47 -9.50
N PRO A 41 -9.85 -5.41 -10.19
CA PRO A 41 -9.46 -6.47 -11.10
C PRO A 41 -9.45 -7.79 -10.32
N LYS A 42 -10.16 -8.79 -10.85
CA LYS A 42 -10.21 -10.10 -10.21
C LYS A 42 -8.81 -10.69 -10.14
N HIS A 43 -8.38 -11.04 -8.93
CA HIS A 43 -7.13 -11.76 -8.73
C HIS A 43 -7.31 -13.20 -9.19
N HIS A 44 -6.45 -13.63 -10.11
CA HIS A 44 -6.36 -15.03 -10.50
C HIS A 44 -5.37 -15.71 -9.58
N LEU A 45 -5.75 -16.87 -9.06
CA LEU A 45 -4.95 -17.63 -8.12
C LEU A 45 -3.64 -18.13 -8.75
N GLU A 46 -2.53 -17.85 -8.08
CA GLU A 46 -1.19 -18.21 -8.52
C GLU A 46 -0.54 -19.25 -7.57
N ILE A 47 0.46 -19.96 -8.07
CA ILE A 47 1.23 -20.93 -7.27
C ILE A 47 1.85 -20.20 -6.07
N GLY A 48 1.69 -20.77 -4.87
CA GLY A 48 2.17 -20.18 -3.62
C GLY A 48 1.24 -19.17 -2.96
N ASP A 49 0.08 -18.86 -3.56
CA ASP A 49 -0.99 -18.17 -2.83
C ASP A 49 -1.50 -19.05 -1.68
N ILE A 50 -1.91 -18.40 -0.58
CA ILE A 50 -2.46 -19.08 0.59
C ILE A 50 -3.93 -18.73 0.68
N LEU A 51 -4.79 -19.75 0.68
CA LEU A 51 -6.23 -19.61 0.77
C LEU A 51 -6.72 -20.00 2.16
N MET A 52 -7.52 -19.13 2.75
CA MET A 52 -8.33 -19.48 3.90
C MET A 52 -9.66 -20.02 3.36
N VAL A 53 -9.84 -21.34 3.49
CA VAL A 53 -11.08 -22.02 3.12
C VAL A 53 -11.81 -22.40 4.40
N ARG A 54 -13.06 -21.98 4.53
CA ARG A 54 -13.96 -22.44 5.59
C ARG A 54 -15.13 -23.17 4.96
N VAL A 55 -15.36 -24.40 5.40
CA VAL A 55 -16.52 -25.19 4.99
C VAL A 55 -17.47 -25.30 6.17
N ILE A 56 -18.66 -24.74 6.01
CA ILE A 56 -19.70 -24.69 7.05
C ILE A 56 -20.84 -25.62 6.64
N SER A 57 -21.20 -26.52 7.53
CA SER A 57 -22.30 -27.48 7.43
C SER A 57 -23.35 -27.20 8.51
N ARG A 58 -24.56 -27.75 8.33
CA ARG A 58 -25.66 -27.64 9.31
C ARG A 58 -25.42 -28.46 10.59
N ASN A 59 -24.50 -29.41 10.57
CA ASN A 59 -24.13 -30.18 11.75
C ASN A 59 -22.89 -29.55 12.41
N GLU A 60 -23.05 -29.07 13.64
CA GLU A 60 -22.00 -28.42 14.43
C GLU A 60 -20.79 -29.34 14.69
N GLU A 61 -21.02 -30.65 14.88
CA GLU A 61 -19.93 -31.62 15.07
C GLU A 61 -19.08 -31.78 13.80
N LEU A 62 -19.69 -31.72 12.62
CA LEU A 62 -18.96 -31.76 11.35
C LEU A 62 -18.18 -30.46 11.15
N ASN A 63 -18.70 -29.30 11.54
CA ASN A 63 -17.98 -28.03 11.37
C ASN A 63 -16.60 -28.01 12.03
N ASN A 64 -16.47 -28.63 13.21
CA ASN A 64 -15.20 -28.72 13.93
C ASN A 64 -14.23 -29.74 13.32
N LEU A 65 -14.73 -30.73 12.58
CA LEU A 65 -13.89 -31.70 11.86
C LEU A 65 -13.28 -31.11 10.58
N PHE A 66 -14.01 -30.21 9.92
CA PHE A 66 -13.59 -29.56 8.67
C PHE A 66 -12.84 -28.24 8.88
N ASN A 67 -13.07 -27.54 10.01
CA ASN A 67 -12.36 -26.31 10.36
C ASN A 67 -11.47 -26.58 11.57
N ILE A 68 -10.15 -26.76 11.36
CA ILE A 68 -9.18 -26.87 12.45
C ILE A 68 -9.03 -25.49 13.09
N GLU A 69 -9.96 -25.10 13.97
CA GLU A 69 -9.81 -23.93 14.82
C GLU A 69 -8.83 -24.27 15.96
N THR A 70 -7.57 -23.87 15.80
CA THR A 70 -6.58 -23.95 16.88
C THR A 70 -6.95 -22.98 18.00
N ASN A 71 -7.68 -23.47 19.01
CA ASN A 71 -7.78 -22.96 20.40
C ASN A 71 -7.82 -21.42 20.56
N THR A 72 -9.00 -20.83 20.48
CA THR A 72 -9.27 -19.41 20.76
C THR A 72 -9.57 -19.12 22.24
N ASN A 73 -8.79 -19.68 23.16
CA ASN A 73 -8.80 -19.25 24.58
C ASN A 73 -8.02 -17.93 24.81
N SER A 74 -7.83 -17.11 23.78
CA SER A 74 -7.21 -15.78 23.91
C SER A 74 -8.16 -14.74 23.36
N SER A 75 -8.69 -13.92 24.26
CA SER A 75 -9.55 -12.75 24.05
C SER A 75 -8.94 -11.63 23.20
N ASN A 76 -7.82 -11.89 22.51
CA ASN A 76 -7.19 -11.03 21.51
C ASN A 76 -6.57 -11.90 20.41
N ALA A 77 -7.42 -12.53 19.57
CA ALA A 77 -6.97 -13.21 18.36
C ALA A 77 -6.50 -12.17 17.32
N ARG A 78 -5.31 -11.60 17.53
CA ARG A 78 -4.59 -10.95 16.44
C ARG A 78 -4.20 -12.04 15.45
N LEU A 79 -4.86 -12.07 14.28
CA LEU A 79 -4.43 -12.85 13.13
C LEU A 79 -2.95 -12.51 12.86
N THR A 80 -2.08 -13.45 13.20
CA THR A 80 -0.64 -13.30 13.02
C THR A 80 -0.29 -13.99 11.69
N ALA A 81 0.74 -13.53 10.99
CA ALA A 81 1.22 -14.20 9.78
C ALA A 81 1.46 -15.71 10.01
N ALA A 82 1.89 -16.09 11.22
CA ALA A 82 2.04 -17.48 11.63
C ALA A 82 0.71 -18.27 11.67
N SER A 83 -0.39 -17.70 12.17
CA SER A 83 -1.68 -18.39 12.18
C SER A 83 -2.26 -18.56 10.77
N LEU A 84 -2.01 -17.60 9.88
CA LEU A 84 -2.43 -17.68 8.47
C LEU A 84 -1.63 -18.76 7.72
N TYR A 85 -0.34 -18.90 8.01
CA TYR A 85 0.49 -19.95 7.43
C TYR A 85 0.08 -21.35 7.90
N LEU A 86 -0.28 -21.50 9.18
CA LEU A 86 -0.65 -22.80 9.75
C LEU A 86 -2.08 -23.23 9.39
N ASN A 87 -3.01 -22.28 9.25
CA ASN A 87 -4.43 -22.57 9.03
C ASN A 87 -4.87 -22.36 7.57
N GLY A 88 -3.99 -21.82 6.71
CA GLY A 88 -4.26 -21.58 5.31
C GLY A 88 -3.75 -22.71 4.41
N PHE A 89 -4.42 -22.91 3.28
CA PHE A 89 -4.08 -23.89 2.27
C PHE A 89 -3.24 -23.24 1.18
N THR A 90 -2.01 -23.70 1.02
CA THR A 90 -1.10 -23.17 -0.02
C THR A 90 -1.35 -23.89 -1.35
N ILE A 91 -1.43 -23.13 -2.45
CA ILE A 91 -1.56 -23.70 -3.80
C ILE A 91 -0.24 -24.40 -4.17
N SER A 92 -0.34 -25.71 -4.42
CA SER A 92 0.78 -26.59 -4.80
C SER A 92 1.35 -26.26 -6.18
N GLN A 93 2.47 -26.89 -6.55
CA GLN A 93 3.04 -26.72 -7.90
C GLN A 93 2.13 -27.31 -8.98
N GLU A 94 1.33 -28.30 -8.60
CA GLU A 94 0.32 -28.96 -9.42
C GLU A 94 -0.95 -28.10 -9.57
N GLY A 95 -1.05 -26.98 -8.84
CA GLY A 95 -2.17 -26.05 -8.91
C GLY A 95 -3.39 -26.45 -8.05
N THR A 96 -3.17 -27.36 -7.10
CA THR A 96 -4.20 -27.90 -6.21
C THR A 96 -4.04 -27.38 -4.78
N ILE A 97 -5.12 -27.45 -4.01
CA ILE A 97 -5.12 -27.29 -2.56
C ILE A 97 -5.65 -28.58 -1.93
N ASP A 98 -5.05 -29.00 -0.82
CA ASP A 98 -5.50 -30.18 -0.07
C ASP A 98 -6.37 -29.74 1.11
N ILE A 99 -7.67 -29.99 1.01
CA ILE A 99 -8.65 -29.61 2.02
C ILE A 99 -9.01 -30.86 2.85
N PRO A 100 -8.83 -30.85 4.18
CA PRO A 100 -9.19 -31.97 5.04
C PRO A 100 -10.62 -32.45 4.81
N ASN A 101 -10.78 -33.77 4.63
CA ASN A 101 -12.05 -34.46 4.42
C ASN A 101 -12.79 -34.13 3.09
N VAL A 102 -12.31 -33.16 2.31
CA VAL A 102 -12.82 -32.84 0.95
C VAL A 102 -11.86 -33.38 -0.12
N GLY A 103 -10.55 -33.39 0.16
CA GLY A 103 -9.50 -33.87 -0.73
C GLY A 103 -8.83 -32.76 -1.53
N GLU A 104 -8.10 -33.17 -2.58
CA GLU A 104 -7.40 -32.25 -3.47
C GLU A 104 -8.37 -31.56 -4.44
N VAL A 105 -8.33 -30.23 -4.49
CA VAL A 105 -9.14 -29.40 -5.39
C VAL A 105 -8.23 -28.55 -6.26
N TYR A 106 -8.42 -28.60 -7.58
CA TYR A 106 -7.69 -27.76 -8.53
C TYR A 106 -8.27 -26.35 -8.58
N VAL A 107 -7.44 -25.35 -8.27
CA VAL A 107 -7.87 -23.94 -8.15
C VAL A 107 -6.98 -22.96 -8.93
N LEU A 108 -5.92 -23.44 -9.58
CA LEU A 108 -4.97 -22.58 -10.29
C LEU A 108 -5.64 -21.78 -11.42
N ASN A 109 -5.29 -20.49 -11.52
CA ASN A 109 -5.80 -19.53 -12.49
C ASN A 109 -7.31 -19.23 -12.40
N GLN A 110 -8.01 -19.82 -11.42
CA GLN A 110 -9.39 -19.46 -11.11
C GLN A 110 -9.44 -18.13 -10.34
N THR A 111 -10.58 -17.44 -10.40
CA THR A 111 -10.84 -16.34 -9.44
C THR A 111 -11.26 -16.91 -8.10
N LEU A 112 -11.26 -16.09 -7.04
CA LEU A 112 -11.74 -16.51 -5.71
C LEU A 112 -13.18 -17.04 -5.78
N GLU A 113 -14.05 -16.41 -6.58
CA GLU A 113 -15.44 -16.85 -6.73
C GLU A 113 -15.55 -18.17 -7.50
N GLU A 114 -14.71 -18.38 -8.51
CA GLU A 114 -14.65 -19.64 -9.27
C GLU A 114 -14.11 -20.78 -8.40
N ALA A 115 -13.10 -20.50 -7.57
CA ALA A 115 -12.55 -21.45 -6.61
C ALA A 115 -13.57 -21.81 -5.53
N GLU A 116 -14.30 -20.82 -4.99
CA GLU A 116 -15.40 -21.05 -4.05
C GLU A 116 -16.44 -22.01 -4.62
N LYS A 117 -16.86 -21.78 -5.87
CA LYS A 117 -17.80 -22.68 -6.55
C LYS A 117 -17.22 -24.08 -6.75
N THR A 118 -15.98 -24.18 -7.20
CA THR A 118 -15.32 -25.48 -7.42
C THR A 118 -15.22 -26.29 -6.13
N ILE A 119 -14.85 -25.64 -5.03
CA ILE A 119 -14.76 -26.27 -3.70
C ILE A 119 -16.15 -26.65 -3.19
N LEU A 120 -17.16 -25.81 -3.42
CA LEU A 120 -18.56 -26.12 -3.08
C LEU A 120 -19.03 -27.40 -3.77
N ASP A 121 -18.83 -27.51 -5.09
CA ASP A 121 -19.24 -28.67 -5.88
C ASP A 121 -18.56 -29.97 -5.38
N VAL A 122 -17.30 -29.90 -4.95
CA VAL A 122 -16.59 -31.05 -4.37
C VAL A 122 -17.13 -31.36 -2.96
N ALA A 123 -17.34 -30.33 -2.13
CA ALA A 123 -17.82 -30.48 -0.76
C ALA A 123 -19.24 -31.07 -0.68
N GLU A 124 -20.11 -30.81 -1.67
CA GLU A 124 -21.46 -31.39 -1.75
C GLU A 124 -21.47 -32.92 -1.84
N ASN A 125 -20.38 -33.56 -2.30
CA ASN A 125 -20.27 -35.02 -2.31
C ASN A 125 -20.09 -35.62 -0.90
N TYR A 126 -19.66 -34.80 0.07
CA TYR A 126 -19.33 -35.24 1.42
C TYR A 126 -20.26 -34.64 2.48
N LEU A 127 -20.89 -33.50 2.19
CA LEU A 127 -21.69 -32.71 3.13
C LEU A 127 -23.06 -32.38 2.53
N ILE A 128 -24.09 -32.38 3.38
CA ILE A 128 -25.46 -32.00 2.99
C ILE A 128 -25.59 -30.49 3.10
N ASN A 129 -25.79 -29.81 1.96
CA ASN A 129 -25.93 -28.34 1.87
C ASN A 129 -24.79 -27.56 2.55
N PRO A 130 -23.52 -27.76 2.14
CA PRO A 130 -22.40 -27.00 2.67
C PRO A 130 -22.45 -25.54 2.20
N PHE A 131 -21.82 -24.67 2.97
CA PHE A 131 -21.53 -23.28 2.62
C PHE A 131 -20.02 -23.06 2.69
N VAL A 132 -19.42 -22.61 1.60
CA VAL A 132 -17.97 -22.46 1.47
C VAL A 132 -17.61 -20.98 1.44
N ILE A 133 -16.58 -20.60 2.20
CA ILE A 133 -15.98 -19.27 2.16
C ILE A 133 -14.53 -19.43 1.75
N VAL A 134 -14.13 -18.76 0.66
CA VAL A 134 -12.73 -18.71 0.22
C VAL A 134 -12.23 -17.27 0.29
N LYS A 135 -11.12 -17.06 0.97
CA LYS A 135 -10.43 -15.76 1.02
C LYS A 135 -8.93 -15.93 0.82
N LEU A 136 -8.32 -14.95 0.15
CA LEU A 136 -6.87 -14.90 0.01
C LEU A 136 -6.26 -14.46 1.35
N ALA A 137 -5.45 -15.33 1.95
CA ALA A 137 -4.89 -15.15 3.28
C ALA A 137 -3.59 -14.33 3.29
N ASN A 138 -2.82 -14.38 2.21
CA ASN A 138 -1.49 -13.80 2.11
C ASN A 138 -1.43 -12.56 1.20
N PHE A 139 -2.52 -11.79 1.07
CA PHE A 139 -2.43 -10.50 0.38
C PHE A 139 -1.62 -9.53 1.24
N GLU A 140 -0.45 -9.12 0.75
CA GLU A 140 0.36 -8.07 1.36
C GLU A 140 0.91 -7.10 0.32
N PHE A 141 1.16 -5.86 0.74
CA PHE A 141 1.98 -4.92 -0.02
C PHE A 141 3.15 -4.43 0.84
N THR A 142 4.19 -3.95 0.19
CA THR A 142 5.35 -3.33 0.84
C THR A 142 5.42 -1.86 0.44
N ILE A 143 5.63 -0.96 1.41
CA ILE A 143 5.80 0.47 1.13
C ILE A 143 7.09 1.00 1.78
N LEU A 144 7.91 1.69 0.99
CA LEU A 144 9.24 2.15 1.36
C LEU A 144 9.51 3.57 0.86
N GLY A 145 10.53 4.22 1.41
CA GLY A 145 10.98 5.55 0.99
C GLY A 145 10.43 6.65 1.90
N GLU A 146 9.96 7.74 1.31
CA GLU A 146 9.43 8.88 2.06
C GLU A 146 7.96 8.69 2.48
N ILE A 147 7.75 7.81 3.44
CA ILE A 147 6.48 7.51 4.07
C ILE A 147 6.67 7.57 5.58
N ASN A 148 5.62 7.83 6.37
CA ASN A 148 5.75 7.92 7.82
C ASN A 148 6.02 6.56 8.49
N MET A 149 5.35 5.51 8.02
CA MET A 149 5.52 4.14 8.53
C MET A 149 5.91 3.19 7.38
N PRO A 150 7.20 3.09 7.02
CA PRO A 150 7.64 2.14 6.01
C PRO A 150 7.54 0.71 6.56
N GLY A 151 7.11 -0.23 5.72
CA GLY A 151 6.96 -1.61 6.15
C GLY A 151 6.17 -2.48 5.18
N LYS A 152 5.91 -3.71 5.64
CA LYS A 152 4.99 -4.67 5.01
C LYS A 152 3.62 -4.57 5.68
N TYR A 153 2.58 -4.61 4.87
CA TYR A 153 1.20 -4.44 5.31
C TYR A 153 0.35 -5.60 4.80
N PRO A 154 -0.12 -6.49 5.69
CA PRO A 154 -1.14 -7.46 5.33
C PRO A 154 -2.47 -6.75 5.11
N VAL A 155 -3.24 -7.26 4.16
CA VAL A 155 -4.53 -6.70 3.74
C VAL A 155 -5.60 -7.77 3.85
N TYR A 156 -6.71 -7.41 4.49
CA TYR A 156 -7.85 -8.30 4.71
C TYR A 156 -9.12 -7.77 4.05
N GLN A 157 -8.98 -7.14 2.88
CA GLN A 157 -10.10 -6.64 2.08
C GLN A 157 -9.77 -6.72 0.60
N GLU A 158 -10.81 -6.86 -0.21
CA GLU A 158 -10.71 -6.83 -1.67
C GLU A 158 -10.61 -5.38 -2.17
N GLY A 159 -9.90 -5.18 -3.28
CA GLY A 159 -9.85 -3.87 -3.93
C GLY A 159 -9.08 -2.79 -3.18
N VAL A 160 -8.00 -3.14 -2.48
CA VAL A 160 -7.12 -2.14 -1.87
C VAL A 160 -6.47 -1.25 -2.92
N THR A 161 -6.58 0.05 -2.70
CA THR A 161 -6.05 1.05 -3.60
C THR A 161 -4.66 1.52 -3.17
N ILE A 162 -3.94 2.18 -4.07
CA ILE A 162 -2.69 2.86 -3.75
C ILE A 162 -2.88 3.92 -2.65
N TYR A 163 -4.05 4.56 -2.58
CA TYR A 163 -4.35 5.55 -1.55
C TYR A 163 -4.62 4.90 -0.20
N ASP A 164 -5.31 3.76 -0.17
CA ASP A 164 -5.47 2.96 1.05
C ASP A 164 -4.11 2.55 1.62
N ALA A 165 -3.20 2.08 0.76
CA ALA A 165 -1.85 1.71 1.17
C ALA A 165 -1.06 2.88 1.76
N ILE A 166 -1.15 4.06 1.15
CA ILE A 166 -0.52 5.28 1.67
C ILE A 166 -1.12 5.67 3.02
N ALA A 167 -2.45 5.62 3.16
CA ALA A 167 -3.14 5.93 4.40
C ALA A 167 -2.78 4.93 5.52
N MET A 168 -2.76 3.63 5.22
CA MET A 168 -2.33 2.57 6.15
C MET A 168 -0.90 2.78 6.64
N ALA A 169 -0.04 3.38 5.82
CA ALA A 169 1.35 3.67 6.13
C ALA A 169 1.58 5.06 6.77
N GLY A 170 0.49 5.71 7.20
CA GLY A 170 0.55 7.00 7.89
C GLY A 170 0.81 8.19 6.98
N ASP A 171 0.52 8.07 5.68
CA ASP A 171 0.73 9.08 4.64
C ASP A 171 2.21 9.32 4.26
N ILE A 172 2.40 9.95 3.09
CA ILE A 172 3.69 10.42 2.57
C ILE A 172 4.16 11.58 3.43
N ASN A 173 5.41 11.52 3.88
CA ASN A 173 5.97 12.57 4.73
C ASN A 173 6.34 13.83 3.91
N ASP A 174 6.65 14.94 4.59
CA ASP A 174 6.95 16.25 3.97
C ASP A 174 8.12 16.25 2.96
N TYR A 175 8.95 15.20 2.97
CA TYR A 175 10.08 15.05 2.05
C TYR A 175 9.76 14.16 0.85
N GLY A 176 8.56 13.57 0.78
CA GLY A 176 8.15 12.68 -0.27
C GLY A 176 7.70 13.38 -1.54
N ASN A 177 8.08 12.81 -2.68
CA ASN A 177 7.76 13.35 -3.99
C ASN A 177 6.54 12.64 -4.57
N LEU A 178 5.36 13.27 -4.45
CA LEU A 178 4.10 12.77 -4.99
C LEU A 178 4.14 12.50 -6.51
N LYS A 179 5.03 13.19 -7.25
CA LYS A 179 5.21 12.98 -8.70
C LYS A 179 6.12 11.81 -9.07
N LYS A 180 6.80 11.23 -8.07
CA LYS A 180 7.81 10.19 -8.25
C LYS A 180 7.55 9.03 -7.29
N VAL A 181 6.39 8.43 -7.44
CA VAL A 181 6.05 7.18 -6.77
C VAL A 181 6.30 6.04 -7.74
N LYS A 182 6.86 4.93 -7.26
CA LYS A 182 7.11 3.74 -8.07
C LYS A 182 6.28 2.59 -7.53
N ILE A 183 5.65 1.85 -8.42
CA ILE A 183 5.13 0.50 -8.11
C ILE A 183 6.02 -0.50 -8.81
N ILE A 184 6.53 -1.46 -8.03
CA ILE A 184 7.28 -2.61 -8.52
C ILE A 184 6.36 -3.81 -8.38
N ARG A 185 5.97 -4.38 -9.51
CA ARG A 185 5.00 -5.47 -9.60
C ARG A 185 5.63 -6.66 -10.32
N SER A 186 5.41 -7.86 -9.80
CA SER A 186 5.81 -9.09 -10.46
C SER A 186 4.76 -9.45 -11.52
N SER A 187 5.22 -9.79 -12.73
CA SER A 187 4.38 -10.26 -13.83
C SER A 187 5.18 -11.26 -14.65
N LYS A 188 4.66 -12.49 -14.80
CA LYS A 188 5.27 -13.55 -15.63
C LYS A 188 6.77 -13.75 -15.33
N ASN A 189 7.13 -13.91 -14.06
CA ASN A 189 8.51 -14.05 -13.56
C ASN A 189 9.46 -12.86 -13.81
N LYS A 190 8.92 -11.69 -14.16
CA LYS A 190 9.69 -10.43 -14.28
C LYS A 190 9.16 -9.40 -13.30
N LYS A 191 10.06 -8.62 -12.70
CA LYS A 191 9.68 -7.43 -11.95
C LYS A 191 9.65 -6.23 -12.88
N GLN A 192 8.51 -5.57 -12.98
CA GLN A 192 8.32 -4.35 -13.77
C GLN A 192 8.20 -3.16 -12.83
N VAL A 193 8.77 -2.02 -13.25
CA VAL A 193 8.75 -0.78 -12.48
C VAL A 193 7.88 0.24 -13.21
N TYR A 194 6.83 0.69 -12.55
CA TYR A 194 5.89 1.69 -13.05
C TYR A 194 6.07 2.99 -12.27
N ASN A 195 6.09 4.11 -12.97
CA ASN A 195 6.18 5.43 -12.33
C ASN A 195 4.78 6.05 -12.29
N LEU A 196 4.40 6.51 -11.12
CA LEU A 196 3.11 7.13 -10.82
C LEU A 196 3.31 8.58 -10.38
N ASP A 197 2.32 9.41 -10.74
CA ASP A 197 2.22 10.81 -10.37
C ASP A 197 0.92 11.05 -9.60
N LEU A 198 0.98 10.93 -8.27
CA LEU A 198 -0.17 11.06 -7.35
C LEU A 198 -0.79 12.47 -7.33
N THR A 199 -0.15 13.44 -7.98
CA THR A 199 -0.72 14.78 -8.14
C THR A 199 -1.79 14.83 -9.23
N LYS A 200 -1.90 13.80 -10.07
CA LYS A 200 -2.86 13.73 -11.17
C LYS A 200 -4.01 12.77 -10.86
N GLY A 201 -5.24 13.19 -11.17
CA GLY A 201 -6.44 12.36 -11.01
C GLY A 201 -6.56 11.19 -11.99
N ASN A 202 -5.70 11.10 -13.01
CA ASN A 202 -5.74 10.02 -14.00
C ASN A 202 -5.38 8.64 -13.40
N ILE A 203 -4.77 8.59 -12.22
CA ILE A 203 -4.45 7.32 -11.53
C ILE A 203 -5.72 6.54 -11.22
N ILE A 204 -6.83 7.22 -10.93
CA ILE A 204 -8.11 6.59 -10.60
C ILE A 204 -8.58 5.66 -11.73
N ASN A 205 -8.28 6.03 -12.99
CA ASN A 205 -8.65 5.26 -14.17
C ASN A 205 -7.54 4.30 -14.64
N SER A 206 -6.44 4.17 -13.89
CA SER A 206 -5.29 3.36 -14.27
C SER A 206 -5.34 1.96 -13.65
N GLU A 207 -4.67 0.99 -14.26
CA GLU A 207 -4.48 -0.36 -13.70
C GLU A 207 -3.65 -0.42 -12.40
N PHE A 208 -3.12 0.73 -11.98
CA PHE A 208 -2.32 0.91 -10.76
C PHE A 208 -3.12 1.56 -9.63
N TYR A 209 -4.39 1.88 -9.86
CA TYR A 209 -5.29 2.34 -8.82
C TYR A 209 -5.44 1.26 -7.74
N TYR A 210 -5.70 0.02 -8.17
CA TYR A 210 -5.77 -1.16 -7.33
C TYR A 210 -4.40 -1.85 -7.23
N LEU A 211 -4.05 -2.24 -6.01
CA LEU A 211 -2.86 -3.02 -5.73
C LEU A 211 -3.09 -4.50 -6.04
N ARG A 212 -1.99 -5.18 -6.37
CA ARG A 212 -1.94 -6.64 -6.47
C ARG A 212 -1.10 -7.19 -5.32
N ASN A 213 -1.29 -8.48 -5.05
CA ASN A 213 -0.49 -9.16 -4.05
C ASN A 213 1.01 -8.98 -4.32
N ASN A 214 1.78 -8.73 -3.27
CA ASN A 214 3.23 -8.49 -3.31
C ASN A 214 3.71 -7.24 -4.07
N ASP A 215 2.82 -6.27 -4.32
CA ASP A 215 3.24 -4.97 -4.85
C ASP A 215 4.21 -4.26 -3.89
N LEU A 216 5.30 -3.70 -4.43
CA LEU A 216 6.22 -2.84 -3.70
C LEU A 216 6.06 -1.39 -4.17
N ILE A 217 5.64 -0.53 -3.26
CA ILE A 217 5.50 0.90 -3.45
C ILE A 217 6.76 1.59 -2.91
N TYR A 218 7.39 2.42 -3.74
CA TYR A 218 8.56 3.19 -3.33
C TYR A 218 8.34 4.67 -3.62
N ILE A 219 8.37 5.49 -2.58
CA ILE A 219 8.22 6.94 -2.68
C ILE A 219 9.59 7.59 -2.69
N GLN A 220 9.91 8.26 -3.80
CA GLN A 220 11.19 8.96 -3.92
C GLN A 220 11.22 10.24 -3.09
N PRO A 221 12.39 10.63 -2.56
CA PRO A 221 12.54 11.92 -1.93
C PRO A 221 12.49 13.08 -2.92
N LEU A 222 12.07 14.23 -2.41
CA LEU A 222 12.26 15.51 -3.05
C LEU A 222 13.77 15.82 -3.13
N ARG A 223 14.18 16.55 -4.17
CA ARG A 223 15.60 16.84 -4.47
C ARG A 223 16.35 17.50 -3.31
N TYR A 224 15.65 18.18 -2.41
CA TYR A 224 16.23 18.91 -1.28
C TYR A 224 16.32 18.09 0.02
N LYS A 225 16.02 16.78 0.03
CA LYS A 225 16.15 15.93 1.22
C LYS A 225 17.56 15.93 1.83
N GLY A 226 18.61 16.19 1.04
CA GLY A 226 19.98 16.33 1.54
C GLY A 226 20.18 17.47 2.56
N LEU A 227 19.25 18.42 2.65
CA LEU A 227 19.25 19.52 3.62
C LEU A 227 18.46 19.17 4.89
N ARG A 228 18.66 17.96 5.44
CA ARG A 228 18.15 17.57 6.77
C ARG A 228 18.88 18.31 7.89
N LYS A 229 18.85 19.64 7.89
CA LYS A 229 19.04 20.43 9.11
C LYS A 229 17.66 20.65 9.70
N SER A 230 17.52 20.47 11.01
CA SER A 230 16.28 20.83 11.72
C SER A 230 15.90 22.26 11.30
N GLN A 231 14.63 22.50 10.98
CA GLN A 231 14.17 23.85 10.64
C GLN A 231 14.60 24.85 11.72
N SER A 232 14.64 24.42 12.99
CA SER A 232 15.14 25.20 14.13
C SER A 232 16.64 25.54 14.01
N GLN A 233 17.47 24.63 13.48
CA GLN A 233 18.89 24.90 13.24
C GLN A 233 19.10 25.88 12.08
N ILE A 234 18.32 25.76 11.01
CA ILE A 234 18.37 26.71 9.89
C ILE A 234 17.92 28.09 10.40
N LEU A 235 16.76 28.17 11.06
CA LEU A 235 16.25 29.41 11.66
C LEU A 235 17.25 30.05 12.61
N LEU A 236 17.82 29.28 13.55
CA LEU A 236 18.80 29.80 14.51
C LEU A 236 20.09 30.26 13.81
N SER A 237 20.58 29.52 12.82
CA SER A 237 21.74 29.92 12.03
C SER A 237 21.48 31.17 11.18
N THR A 238 20.28 31.32 10.62
CA THR A 238 19.89 32.51 9.87
C THR A 238 19.74 33.72 10.79
N LEU A 239 19.12 33.55 11.96
CA LEU A 239 18.92 34.61 12.93
C LEU A 239 20.27 35.12 13.47
N THR A 240 21.18 34.22 13.82
CA THR A 240 22.54 34.57 14.26
C THR A 240 23.33 35.26 13.15
N THR A 241 23.25 34.76 11.91
CA THR A 241 23.94 35.39 10.77
C THR A 241 23.40 36.80 10.49
N VAL A 242 22.08 36.99 10.52
CA VAL A 242 21.44 38.31 10.35
C VAL A 242 21.84 39.26 11.47
N ALA A 243 21.85 38.81 12.72
CA ALA A 243 22.27 39.64 13.86
C ALA A 243 23.72 40.13 13.72
N ILE A 244 24.64 39.24 13.28
CA ILE A 244 26.04 39.60 13.01
C ILE A 244 26.14 40.64 11.89
N LEU A 245 25.41 40.46 10.80
CA LEU A 245 25.42 41.41 9.68
C LEU A 245 24.85 42.78 10.04
N VAL A 246 23.79 42.82 10.85
CA VAL A 246 23.21 44.08 11.35
C VAL A 246 24.20 44.79 12.26
N ASN A 247 24.86 44.07 13.17
CA ASN A 247 25.87 44.64 14.06
C ASN A 247 27.06 45.22 13.25
N LEU A 248 27.55 44.47 12.27
CA LEU A 248 28.63 44.92 11.38
C LEU A 248 28.21 46.15 10.55
N TYR A 249 26.96 46.22 10.11
CA TYR A 249 26.44 47.38 9.38
C TYR A 249 26.35 48.63 10.26
N LEU A 250 25.85 48.51 11.49
CA LEU A 250 25.79 49.63 12.44
C LEU A 250 27.19 50.19 12.72
N ARG A 251 28.18 49.30 12.92
CA ARG A 251 29.58 49.69 13.17
C ARG A 251 30.27 50.38 11.98
N ILE A 252 29.80 50.18 10.76
CA ILE A 252 30.35 50.84 9.55
C ILE A 252 29.75 52.25 9.35
N ILE A 253 28.62 52.54 10.00
CA ILE A 253 27.90 53.82 9.88
C ILE A 253 28.31 54.83 10.96
N GLU A 254 28.68 54.35 12.14
CA GLU A 254 29.40 55.14 13.15
C GLU A 254 30.84 55.44 12.73
#